data_AF-A0A238D8Q9-F1
#
_entry.id   AF-A0A238D8Q9-F1
#
_cell.length_a   1.000
_cell.length_b   1.000
_cell.length_c   1.000
_cell.angle_alpha   90.00
_cell.angle_beta   90.00
_cell.angle_gamma   90.00
#
_symmetry.space_group_name_H-M   'P 1'
#
loop_
_entity.id
_entity.type
_entity.pdbx_description
1 polymer ?
#
loop_
_entity_poly.entity_id
_entity_poly.type
_entity_poly.pdbx_seq_one_letter_code
_entity_poly.pdbx_strand_id
1 'polypeptide(L)'
;MPASIIVAQPEGHAEQLMLLFHGVGADAQDLVPLGQQLAAAFPRAWIVSVQAPERSDFGQGYQWFSVNGVTEANRAGRVALALPAFLEVVRHWQNLAHVGVGQTALIGFSQGAIMALESTRDRTPVAGRVVSIAGRFAQLPRERAAGTTLHFLHGKNDTVMPYALTVTAAKHLVALGGDVTADVLPFLGHGINAELVDLLIERLKGYVPRSLWQAALAADPGSKGSQHRTVSRAPDDPGP
;
A
#
# COMPACT_ATOMS: atom_id res chain seq x y z
N MET A 1 19.13 -8.09 -11.77
CA MET A 1 18.02 -8.10 -10.79
C MET A 1 18.61 -8.32 -9.40
N PRO A 2 18.20 -7.57 -8.38
CA PRO A 2 18.64 -7.82 -7.01
C PRO A 2 18.23 -9.24 -6.57
N ALA A 3 18.96 -9.81 -5.61
CA ALA A 3 18.56 -11.07 -4.99
C ALA A 3 17.12 -10.94 -4.43
N SER A 4 16.33 -11.98 -4.46
CA SER A 4 14.96 -11.95 -3.92
C SER A 4 14.63 -13.33 -3.39
N ILE A 5 13.85 -13.37 -2.31
CA ILE A 5 13.42 -14.61 -1.67
C ILE A 5 11.95 -14.80 -2.01
N ILE A 6 11.62 -15.86 -2.74
CA ILE A 6 10.24 -16.31 -2.91
C ILE A 6 9.82 -16.94 -1.58
N VAL A 7 8.95 -16.25 -0.84
CA VAL A 7 8.44 -16.72 0.46
C VAL A 7 7.29 -17.70 0.25
N ALA A 8 6.45 -17.42 -0.74
CA ALA A 8 5.38 -18.31 -1.18
C ALA A 8 5.15 -18.14 -2.68
N GLN A 9 4.92 -19.25 -3.36
CA GLN A 9 4.47 -19.30 -4.74
C GLN A 9 3.29 -20.26 -4.80
N PRO A 10 2.10 -19.82 -5.25
CA PRO A 10 0.93 -20.68 -5.29
C PRO A 10 1.09 -21.74 -6.37
N GLU A 11 0.42 -22.88 -6.19
CA GLU A 11 0.30 -23.87 -7.26
C GLU A 11 -0.60 -23.29 -8.38
N GLY A 12 -0.09 -23.27 -9.61
CA GLY A 12 -0.81 -22.70 -10.76
C GLY A 12 -0.68 -21.18 -10.87
N HIS A 13 -1.78 -20.51 -11.27
CA HIS A 13 -1.78 -19.06 -11.51
C HIS A 13 -1.95 -18.28 -10.21
N ALA A 14 -1.11 -17.27 -10.01
CA ALA A 14 -1.19 -16.38 -8.85
C ALA A 14 -2.32 -15.36 -9.03
N GLU A 15 -3.23 -15.28 -8.07
CA GLU A 15 -4.32 -14.29 -8.13
C GLU A 15 -3.87 -12.89 -7.74
N GLN A 16 -2.78 -12.81 -6.96
CA GLN A 16 -2.20 -11.55 -6.51
C GLN A 16 -0.71 -11.71 -6.25
N LEU A 17 0.00 -10.59 -6.34
CA LEU A 17 1.42 -10.49 -6.09
C LEU A 17 1.65 -9.57 -4.89
N MET A 18 2.40 -10.01 -3.89
CA MET A 18 2.81 -9.19 -2.75
C MET A 18 4.33 -9.08 -2.73
N LEU A 19 4.83 -7.86 -2.90
CA LEU A 19 6.26 -7.56 -2.86
C LEU A 19 6.62 -6.89 -1.54
N LEU A 20 7.58 -7.46 -0.82
CA LEU A 20 8.02 -6.98 0.49
C LEU A 20 9.37 -6.24 0.34
N PHE A 21 9.46 -5.02 0.91
CA PHE A 21 10.62 -4.16 0.78
C PHE A 21 11.17 -3.76 2.16
N HIS A 22 12.39 -4.22 2.47
CA HIS A 22 13.01 -4.06 3.79
C HIS A 22 13.54 -2.63 4.06
N GLY A 23 13.87 -2.35 5.32
CA GLY A 23 14.47 -1.09 5.76
C GLY A 23 15.97 -0.99 5.44
N VAL A 24 16.57 0.19 5.64
CA VAL A 24 18.01 0.38 5.46
C VAL A 24 18.82 -0.48 6.43
N GLY A 25 19.90 -1.10 5.97
CA GLY A 25 20.78 -1.96 6.77
C GLY A 25 20.23 -3.37 7.06
N ALA A 26 19.00 -3.65 6.62
CA ALA A 26 18.39 -4.98 6.62
C ALA A 26 18.62 -5.69 5.29
N ASP A 27 18.08 -6.89 5.14
CA ASP A 27 18.06 -7.63 3.88
C ASP A 27 16.71 -8.32 3.61
N ALA A 28 16.63 -9.07 2.50
CA ALA A 28 15.40 -9.76 2.11
C ALA A 28 14.98 -10.84 3.12
N GLN A 29 15.92 -11.43 3.87
CA GLN A 29 15.63 -12.48 4.86
C GLN A 29 14.84 -11.92 6.05
N ASP A 30 15.07 -10.65 6.41
CA ASP A 30 14.42 -10.00 7.56
C ASP A 30 12.89 -9.91 7.44
N LEU A 31 12.36 -9.85 6.21
CA LEU A 31 10.91 -9.82 5.96
C LEU A 31 10.29 -11.19 5.68
N VAL A 32 11.06 -12.28 5.68
CA VAL A 32 10.51 -13.64 5.49
C VAL A 32 9.46 -14.00 6.54
N PRO A 33 9.63 -13.70 7.86
CA PRO A 33 8.60 -13.99 8.85
C PRO A 33 7.26 -13.28 8.56
N LEU A 34 7.31 -12.02 8.11
CA LEU A 34 6.12 -11.29 7.66
C LEU A 34 5.49 -11.98 6.44
N GLY A 35 6.32 -12.36 5.45
CA GLY A 35 5.85 -13.05 4.25
C GLY A 35 5.18 -14.39 4.55
N GLN A 36 5.64 -15.14 5.56
CA GLN A 36 5.03 -16.40 5.98
C GLN A 36 3.63 -16.19 6.58
N GLN A 37 3.44 -15.15 7.39
CA GLN A 37 2.13 -14.80 7.93
C GLN A 37 1.16 -14.37 6.82
N LEU A 38 1.65 -13.59 5.85
CA LEU A 38 0.88 -13.23 4.66
C LEU A 38 0.54 -14.46 3.81
N ALA A 39 1.46 -15.41 3.64
CA ALA A 39 1.23 -16.64 2.87
C ALA A 39 0.11 -17.48 3.49
N ALA A 40 0.10 -17.61 4.82
CA ALA A 40 -0.98 -18.29 5.54
C ALA A 40 -2.34 -17.58 5.36
N ALA A 41 -2.34 -16.25 5.33
CA ALA A 41 -3.56 -15.46 5.15
C ALA A 41 -4.06 -15.40 3.69
N PHE A 42 -3.17 -15.57 2.72
CA PHE A 42 -3.41 -15.40 1.29
C PHE A 42 -2.79 -16.56 0.46
N PRO A 43 -3.39 -17.77 0.50
CA PRO A 43 -2.79 -18.97 -0.09
C PRO A 43 -2.62 -18.94 -1.62
N ARG A 44 -3.32 -18.02 -2.32
CA ARG A 44 -3.22 -17.81 -3.78
C ARG A 44 -2.31 -16.64 -4.16
N ALA A 45 -1.61 -16.04 -3.19
CA ALA A 45 -0.66 -14.96 -3.43
C ALA A 45 0.72 -15.50 -3.76
N TRP A 46 1.37 -14.91 -4.77
CA TRP A 46 2.82 -15.00 -4.90
C TRP A 46 3.44 -13.92 -4.00
N ILE A 47 4.27 -14.33 -3.04
CA ILE A 47 4.86 -13.44 -2.05
C ILE A 47 6.38 -13.48 -2.18
N VAL A 48 6.97 -12.31 -2.39
CA VAL A 48 8.41 -12.17 -2.63
C VAL A 48 8.99 -11.09 -1.73
N SER A 49 10.02 -11.45 -0.97
CA SER A 49 10.85 -10.48 -0.26
C SER A 49 12.01 -10.03 -1.13
N VAL A 50 12.09 -8.73 -1.39
CA VAL A 50 13.00 -8.15 -2.39
C VAL A 50 14.21 -7.53 -1.70
N GLN A 51 15.41 -7.86 -2.17
CA GLN A 51 16.65 -7.24 -1.72
C GLN A 51 16.81 -5.84 -2.33
N ALA A 52 17.21 -4.87 -1.52
CA ALA A 52 17.65 -3.58 -2.03
C ALA A 52 18.98 -3.71 -2.84
N PRO A 53 19.22 -2.88 -3.86
CA PRO A 53 20.29 -3.12 -4.83
C PRO A 53 21.71 -2.84 -4.30
N GLU A 54 21.85 -1.96 -3.30
CA GLU A 54 23.15 -1.48 -2.83
C GLU A 54 23.49 -2.02 -1.45
N ARG A 55 24.78 -2.23 -1.17
CA ARG A 55 25.23 -2.49 0.20
C ARG A 55 24.98 -1.26 1.07
N SER A 56 24.59 -1.49 2.32
CA SER A 56 24.36 -0.41 3.27
C SER A 56 25.64 0.34 3.61
N ASP A 57 25.56 1.66 3.69
CA ASP A 57 26.67 2.52 4.16
C ASP A 57 27.07 2.23 5.62
N PHE A 58 26.22 1.56 6.40
CA PHE A 58 26.47 1.19 7.79
C PHE A 58 27.31 -0.09 7.95
N GLY A 59 27.75 -0.71 6.85
CA GLY A 59 28.64 -1.89 6.88
C GLY A 59 27.94 -3.25 7.00
N GLN A 60 26.61 -3.30 7.15
CA GLN A 60 25.82 -4.54 7.16
C GLN A 60 24.50 -4.39 6.40
N GLY A 61 24.05 -5.46 5.75
CA GLY A 61 22.81 -5.49 4.96
C GLY A 61 22.86 -4.62 3.70
N TYR A 62 21.71 -4.10 3.31
CA TYR A 62 21.51 -3.40 2.04
C TYR A 62 20.66 -2.12 2.20
N GLN A 63 20.65 -1.28 1.18
CA GLN A 63 19.92 -0.02 1.14
C GLN A 63 19.32 0.25 -0.23
N TRP A 64 18.19 0.95 -0.25
CA TRP A 64 17.52 1.43 -1.47
C TRP A 64 18.14 2.72 -1.99
N PHE A 65 18.61 3.55 -1.06
CA PHE A 65 19.38 4.75 -1.32
C PHE A 65 20.30 5.01 -0.13
N SER A 66 21.44 5.63 -0.37
CA SER A 66 22.37 6.03 0.69
C SER A 66 21.71 7.00 1.68
N VAL A 67 21.77 6.65 2.97
CA VAL A 67 21.36 7.53 4.07
C VAL A 67 22.55 8.32 4.66
N ASN A 68 23.77 8.05 4.22
CA ASN A 68 24.93 8.85 4.60
C ASN A 68 24.78 10.31 4.11
N GLY A 69 24.81 11.25 5.06
CA GLY A 69 24.58 12.67 4.79
C GLY A 69 23.16 12.99 4.29
N VAL A 70 22.18 12.15 4.58
CA VAL A 70 20.79 12.44 4.22
C VAL A 70 20.26 13.60 5.05
N THR A 71 19.60 14.53 4.38
CA THR A 71 18.90 15.67 4.98
C THR A 71 17.50 15.74 4.42
N GLU A 72 16.62 16.49 5.07
CA GLU A 72 15.27 16.71 4.55
C GLU A 72 15.28 17.38 3.16
N ALA A 73 16.27 18.24 2.89
CA ALA A 73 16.41 18.91 1.61
C ALA A 73 16.87 17.98 0.48
N ASN A 74 17.74 16.99 0.76
CA ASN A 74 18.31 16.14 -0.29
C ASN A 74 17.61 14.77 -0.43
N ARG A 75 16.77 14.36 0.52
CA ARG A 75 16.15 13.02 0.52
C ARG A 75 15.31 12.77 -0.72
N ALA A 76 14.51 13.74 -1.14
CA ALA A 76 13.65 13.60 -2.32
C ALA A 76 14.47 13.30 -3.59
N GLY A 77 15.61 14.00 -3.77
CA GLY A 77 16.51 13.75 -4.89
C GLY A 77 17.13 12.35 -4.85
N ARG A 78 17.55 11.88 -3.67
CA ARG A 78 18.11 10.53 -3.49
C ARG A 78 17.09 9.44 -3.79
N VAL A 79 15.85 9.60 -3.31
CA VAL A 79 14.77 8.66 -3.62
C VAL A 79 14.45 8.66 -5.11
N ALA A 80 14.37 9.84 -5.74
CA ALA A 80 14.11 9.96 -7.17
C ALA A 80 15.17 9.23 -8.03
N LEU A 81 16.43 9.24 -7.61
CA LEU A 81 17.50 8.48 -8.28
C LEU A 81 17.34 6.96 -8.14
N ALA A 82 16.85 6.48 -6.99
CA ALA A 82 16.65 5.05 -6.74
C ALA A 82 15.35 4.49 -7.35
N LEU A 83 14.36 5.35 -7.59
CA LEU A 83 13.00 4.95 -7.97
C LEU A 83 12.92 4.18 -9.30
N PRO A 84 13.65 4.51 -10.37
CA PRO A 84 13.60 3.75 -11.63
C PRO A 84 13.96 2.27 -11.43
N ALA A 85 15.03 1.98 -10.70
CA ALA A 85 15.45 0.59 -10.43
C ALA A 85 14.41 -0.15 -9.56
N PHE A 86 13.83 0.54 -8.57
CA PHE A 86 12.73 -0.02 -7.77
C PHE A 86 11.52 -0.39 -8.63
N LEU A 87 11.11 0.49 -9.55
CA LEU A 87 9.98 0.26 -10.45
C LEU A 87 10.24 -0.88 -11.45
N GLU A 88 11.46 -1.02 -11.95
CA GLU A 88 11.84 -2.16 -12.78
C GLU A 88 11.69 -3.49 -12.05
N VAL A 89 12.02 -3.53 -10.75
CA VAL A 89 11.81 -4.73 -9.93
C VAL A 89 10.33 -5.06 -9.78
N VAL A 90 9.47 -4.06 -9.55
CA VAL A 90 8.02 -4.25 -9.49
C VAL A 90 7.49 -4.84 -10.80
N ARG A 91 7.86 -4.24 -11.95
CA ARG A 91 7.43 -4.70 -13.28
C ARG A 91 7.92 -6.11 -13.59
N HIS A 92 9.16 -6.42 -13.22
CA HIS A 92 9.73 -7.75 -13.42
C HIS A 92 8.89 -8.83 -12.72
N TRP A 93 8.56 -8.63 -11.44
CA TRP A 93 7.78 -9.60 -10.69
C TRP A 93 6.32 -9.68 -11.14
N GLN A 94 5.72 -8.55 -11.53
CA GLN A 94 4.40 -8.54 -12.17
C GLN A 94 4.37 -9.40 -13.44
N ASN A 95 5.38 -9.24 -14.30
CA ASN A 95 5.50 -10.02 -15.53
C ASN A 95 5.71 -11.51 -15.26
N LEU A 96 6.59 -11.85 -14.30
CA LEU A 96 6.87 -13.24 -13.94
C LEU A 96 5.67 -13.94 -13.31
N ALA A 97 4.91 -13.22 -12.48
CA ALA A 97 3.70 -13.74 -11.86
C ALA A 97 2.48 -13.77 -12.80
N HIS A 98 2.55 -13.09 -13.94
CA HIS A 98 1.41 -12.80 -14.80
C HIS A 98 0.26 -12.13 -14.03
N VAL A 99 0.62 -11.18 -13.15
CA VAL A 99 -0.28 -10.42 -12.28
C VAL A 99 -0.21 -8.94 -12.64
N GLY A 100 -1.36 -8.32 -12.86
CA GLY A 100 -1.46 -6.91 -13.20
C GLY A 100 -1.31 -5.97 -12.00
N VAL A 101 -1.27 -4.67 -12.30
CA VAL A 101 -1.20 -3.58 -11.32
C VAL A 101 -2.27 -3.72 -10.23
N GLY A 102 -3.54 -3.92 -10.60
CA GLY A 102 -4.67 -3.96 -9.67
C GLY A 102 -4.62 -5.08 -8.62
N GLN A 103 -3.94 -6.18 -8.93
CA GLN A 103 -3.74 -7.34 -8.05
C GLN A 103 -2.34 -7.37 -7.42
N THR A 104 -1.56 -6.31 -7.59
CA THR A 104 -0.24 -6.17 -6.95
C THR A 104 -0.37 -5.35 -5.67
N ALA A 105 0.28 -5.80 -4.60
CA ALA A 105 0.49 -5.07 -3.36
C ALA A 105 1.98 -4.83 -3.10
N LEU A 106 2.37 -3.59 -2.85
CA LEU A 106 3.72 -3.23 -2.39
C LEU A 106 3.69 -3.02 -0.88
N ILE A 107 4.47 -3.78 -0.12
CA ILE A 107 4.49 -3.74 1.33
C ILE A 107 5.90 -3.36 1.78
N GLY A 108 6.09 -2.11 2.20
CA GLY A 108 7.39 -1.61 2.60
C GLY A 108 7.49 -1.39 4.11
N PHE A 109 8.69 -1.62 4.65
CA PHE A 109 9.07 -1.23 6.00
C PHE A 109 10.16 -0.14 5.96
N SER A 110 10.01 0.91 6.77
CA SER A 110 11.02 1.97 6.94
C SER A 110 11.50 2.55 5.60
N GLN A 111 12.76 2.32 5.18
CA GLN A 111 13.26 2.79 3.89
C GLN A 111 12.51 2.18 2.68
N GLY A 112 12.15 0.90 2.74
CA GLY A 112 11.34 0.26 1.71
C GLY A 112 9.92 0.84 1.63
N ALA A 113 9.37 1.29 2.76
CA ALA A 113 8.10 2.01 2.79
C ALA A 113 8.18 3.37 2.08
N ILE A 114 9.31 4.09 2.23
CA ILE A 114 9.54 5.34 1.49
C ILE A 114 9.53 5.07 -0.01
N MET A 115 10.23 4.04 -0.49
CA MET A 115 10.26 3.69 -1.92
C MET A 115 8.87 3.33 -2.44
N ALA A 116 8.14 2.49 -1.70
CA ALA A 116 6.80 2.08 -2.06
C ALA A 116 5.83 3.27 -2.13
N LEU A 117 5.87 4.19 -1.17
CA LEU A 117 5.06 5.41 -1.20
C LEU A 117 5.44 6.34 -2.35
N GLU A 118 6.74 6.60 -2.55
CA GLU A 118 7.21 7.53 -3.58
C GLU A 118 6.90 7.03 -5.00
N SER A 119 6.78 5.71 -5.18
CA SER A 119 6.29 5.10 -6.44
C SER A 119 4.85 5.47 -6.82
N THR A 120 4.07 6.02 -5.89
CA THR A 120 2.65 6.39 -6.10
C THR A 120 2.45 7.87 -6.39
N ARG A 121 3.53 8.66 -6.46
CA ARG A 121 3.45 10.11 -6.67
C ARG A 121 3.02 10.49 -8.08
N ASP A 122 3.30 9.64 -9.05
CA ASP A 122 2.87 9.81 -10.43
C ASP A 122 1.43 9.28 -10.61
N ARG A 123 0.72 9.80 -11.62
CA ARG A 123 -0.66 9.38 -11.92
C ARG A 123 -0.81 7.94 -12.38
N THR A 124 0.28 7.33 -12.88
CA THR A 124 0.25 5.96 -13.39
C THR A 124 0.39 4.99 -12.21
N PRO A 125 -0.66 4.21 -11.87
CA PRO A 125 -0.59 3.29 -10.75
C PRO A 125 0.40 2.17 -11.05
N VAL A 126 1.23 1.84 -10.06
CA VAL A 126 2.20 0.73 -10.14
C VAL A 126 1.73 -0.50 -9.37
N ALA A 127 0.79 -0.31 -8.43
CA ALA A 127 0.13 -1.35 -7.66
C ALA A 127 -1.28 -0.89 -7.26
N GLY A 128 -2.19 -1.84 -7.06
CA GLY A 128 -3.54 -1.58 -6.55
C GLY A 128 -3.53 -1.26 -5.06
N ARG A 129 -2.54 -1.78 -4.33
CA ARG A 129 -2.35 -1.51 -2.90
C ARG A 129 -0.90 -1.17 -2.59
N VAL A 130 -0.69 -0.15 -1.76
CA VAL A 130 0.62 0.15 -1.18
C VAL A 130 0.47 0.26 0.33
N VAL A 131 1.31 -0.48 1.05
CA VAL A 131 1.37 -0.53 2.50
C VAL A 131 2.68 0.07 2.95
N SER A 132 2.59 1.09 3.79
CA SER A 132 3.73 1.75 4.43
C SER A 132 3.75 1.41 5.91
N ILE A 133 4.71 0.58 6.33
CA ILE A 133 4.96 0.26 7.73
C ILE A 133 6.13 1.09 8.24
N ALA A 134 5.89 1.91 9.27
CA ALA A 134 6.89 2.80 9.87
C ALA A 134 7.63 3.68 8.82
N GLY A 135 6.88 4.17 7.83
CA GLY A 135 7.39 4.86 6.64
C GLY A 135 6.91 6.31 6.53
N ARG A 136 7.36 6.99 5.46
CA ARG A 136 6.97 8.36 5.11
C ARG A 136 7.11 8.62 3.62
N PHE A 137 6.46 9.67 3.13
CA PHE A 137 6.90 10.31 1.89
C PHE A 137 8.21 11.08 2.12
N ALA A 138 9.11 11.05 1.14
CA ALA A 138 10.19 12.02 1.03
C ALA A 138 9.65 13.40 0.62
N GLN A 139 8.62 13.44 -0.22
CA GLN A 139 7.88 14.65 -0.55
C GLN A 139 6.40 14.32 -0.76
N LEU A 140 5.51 15.03 -0.06
CA LEU A 140 4.08 14.79 -0.19
C LEU A 140 3.62 14.97 -1.65
N PRO A 141 2.76 14.07 -2.17
CA PRO A 141 2.29 14.14 -3.54
C PRO A 141 1.38 15.36 -3.73
N ARG A 142 1.35 15.90 -4.96
CA ARG A 142 0.45 17.02 -5.30
C ARG A 142 -0.93 16.55 -5.75
N GLU A 143 -1.05 15.26 -6.06
CA GLU A 143 -2.24 14.64 -6.61
C GLU A 143 -2.48 13.29 -5.94
N ARG A 144 -3.70 12.77 -6.04
CA ARG A 144 -4.02 11.44 -5.51
C ARG A 144 -3.41 10.34 -6.40
N ALA A 145 -3.01 9.24 -5.77
CA ALA A 145 -2.66 8.00 -6.46
C ALA A 145 -3.94 7.32 -7.00
N ALA A 146 -4.28 7.61 -8.26
CA ALA A 146 -5.51 7.09 -8.86
C ALA A 146 -5.43 5.56 -9.04
N GLY A 147 -6.42 4.82 -8.53
CA GLY A 147 -6.45 3.36 -8.64
C GLY A 147 -5.57 2.61 -7.62
N THR A 148 -4.96 3.32 -6.68
CA THR A 148 -4.15 2.75 -5.60
C THR A 148 -4.74 3.09 -4.23
N THR A 149 -4.94 2.08 -3.39
CA THR A 149 -5.26 2.27 -1.97
C THR A 149 -3.96 2.30 -1.15
N LEU A 150 -3.81 3.32 -0.30
CA LEU A 150 -2.63 3.50 0.56
C LEU A 150 -2.98 3.13 2.01
N HIS A 151 -2.30 2.15 2.57
CA HIS A 151 -2.44 1.76 3.97
C HIS A 151 -1.18 2.19 4.74
N PHE A 152 -1.35 3.03 5.77
CA PHE A 152 -0.27 3.41 6.67
C PHE A 152 -0.43 2.68 8.00
N LEU A 153 0.63 2.01 8.44
CA LEU A 153 0.72 1.39 9.76
C LEU A 153 1.96 1.93 10.48
N HIS A 154 1.79 2.46 11.70
CA HIS A 154 2.90 3.11 12.40
C HIS A 154 2.85 2.84 13.91
N GLY A 155 4.02 2.72 14.54
CA GLY A 155 4.13 2.69 16.00
C GLY A 155 4.11 4.10 16.61
N LYS A 156 3.30 4.34 17.63
CA LYS A 156 3.25 5.64 18.33
C LYS A 156 4.57 5.98 19.03
N ASN A 157 5.31 4.96 19.48
CA ASN A 157 6.58 5.10 20.18
C ASN A 157 7.79 5.02 19.24
N ASP A 158 7.58 5.14 17.93
CA ASP A 158 8.67 5.15 16.95
C ASP A 158 9.56 6.39 17.12
N THR A 159 10.77 6.17 17.62
CA THR A 159 11.80 7.21 17.83
C THR A 159 12.71 7.42 16.63
N VAL A 160 12.62 6.57 15.61
CA VAL A 160 13.42 6.66 14.37
C VAL A 160 12.68 7.49 13.33
N MET A 161 11.39 7.23 13.17
CA MET A 161 10.51 7.94 12.26
C MET A 161 9.20 8.29 12.96
N PRO A 162 9.00 9.57 13.37
CA PRO A 162 7.81 9.93 14.13
C PRO A 162 6.51 9.65 13.38
N TYR A 163 5.54 9.01 14.06
CA TYR A 163 4.22 8.67 13.50
C TYR A 163 3.44 9.89 12.96
N ALA A 164 3.77 11.10 13.44
CA ALA A 164 3.19 12.35 12.96
C ALA A 164 3.37 12.55 11.44
N LEU A 165 4.41 11.97 10.84
CA LEU A 165 4.63 11.97 9.38
C LEU A 165 3.53 11.17 8.66
N THR A 166 3.17 9.99 9.18
CA THR A 166 2.05 9.19 8.70
C THR A 166 0.73 9.94 8.82
N VAL A 167 0.45 10.54 9.99
CA VAL A 167 -0.80 11.29 10.20
C VAL A 167 -0.90 12.49 9.26
N THR A 168 0.20 13.21 9.04
CA THR A 168 0.26 14.35 8.11
C THR A 168 0.03 13.90 6.67
N ALA A 169 0.70 12.83 6.24
CA ALA A 169 0.52 12.27 4.90
C ALA A 169 -0.92 11.80 4.65
N ALA A 170 -1.50 11.08 5.60
CA ALA A 170 -2.87 10.58 5.47
C ALA A 170 -3.90 11.72 5.36
N LYS A 171 -3.80 12.74 6.22
CA LYS A 171 -4.66 13.93 6.14
C LYS A 171 -4.53 14.64 4.79
N HIS A 172 -3.30 14.82 4.32
CA HIS A 172 -3.00 15.44 3.03
C HIS A 172 -3.61 14.66 1.86
N LEU A 173 -3.42 13.35 1.84
CA LEU A 173 -3.96 12.47 0.79
C LEU A 173 -5.49 12.40 0.81
N VAL A 174 -6.12 12.39 1.99
CA VAL A 174 -7.58 12.48 2.11
C VAL A 174 -8.10 13.80 1.54
N ALA A 175 -7.42 14.93 1.80
CA ALA A 175 -7.76 16.22 1.21
C ALA A 175 -7.65 16.23 -0.32
N LEU A 176 -6.73 15.43 -0.89
CA LEU A 176 -6.62 15.20 -2.34
C LEU A 176 -7.66 14.20 -2.89
N GLY A 177 -8.54 13.66 -2.05
CA GLY A 177 -9.53 12.64 -2.44
C GLY A 177 -8.92 11.27 -2.71
N GLY A 178 -7.77 10.97 -2.10
CA GLY A 178 -7.11 9.66 -2.12
C GLY A 178 -7.87 8.61 -1.31
N ASP A 179 -7.53 7.35 -1.56
CA ASP A 179 -8.08 6.18 -0.88
C ASP A 179 -7.06 5.69 0.16
N VAL A 180 -7.30 6.00 1.45
CA VAL A 180 -6.26 5.91 2.48
C VAL A 180 -6.81 5.35 3.79
N THR A 181 -6.06 4.45 4.42
CA THR A 181 -6.19 4.11 5.84
C THR A 181 -4.92 4.52 6.58
N ALA A 182 -5.06 4.93 7.84
CA ALA A 182 -3.91 5.25 8.68
C ALA A 182 -4.15 4.79 10.10
N ASP A 183 -3.33 3.84 10.54
CA ASP A 183 -3.46 3.15 11.80
C ASP A 183 -2.18 3.34 12.64
N VAL A 184 -2.33 3.79 13.88
CA VAL A 184 -1.22 4.09 14.80
C VAL A 184 -1.34 3.23 16.05
N LEU A 185 -0.39 2.32 16.25
CA LEU A 185 -0.39 1.38 17.38
C LEU A 185 0.25 2.02 18.61
N PRO A 186 -0.46 2.12 19.76
CA PRO A 186 0.00 2.90 20.92
C PRO A 186 1.34 2.48 21.53
N PHE A 187 1.69 1.19 21.50
CA PHE A 187 2.83 0.64 22.24
C PHE A 187 3.97 0.13 21.36
N LEU A 188 3.87 0.33 20.05
CA LEU A 188 4.88 -0.11 19.09
C LEU A 188 5.91 1.00 18.83
N GLY A 189 7.19 0.62 18.77
CA GLY A 189 8.32 1.46 18.35
C GLY A 189 8.57 1.41 16.83
N HIS A 190 9.84 1.47 16.41
CA HIS A 190 10.23 1.28 15.02
C HIS A 190 10.36 -0.21 14.67
N GLY A 191 9.26 -0.87 14.29
CA GLY A 191 9.32 -2.31 14.02
C GLY A 191 7.99 -2.91 13.57
N ILE A 192 7.99 -4.24 13.49
CA ILE A 192 6.87 -5.08 13.10
C ILE A 192 6.63 -6.09 14.22
N ASN A 193 5.47 -6.05 14.87
CA ASN A 193 5.04 -7.04 15.86
C ASN A 193 3.79 -7.78 15.37
N ALA A 194 3.35 -8.80 16.11
CA ALA A 194 2.17 -9.59 15.75
C ALA A 194 0.90 -8.74 15.57
N GLU A 195 0.64 -7.80 16.47
CA GLU A 195 -0.51 -6.89 16.39
C GLU A 195 -0.54 -6.08 15.09
N LEU A 196 0.62 -5.58 14.64
CA LEU A 196 0.73 -4.86 13.37
C LEU A 196 0.47 -5.78 12.17
N VAL A 197 0.96 -7.02 12.24
CA VAL A 197 0.75 -8.02 11.18
C VAL A 197 -0.74 -8.40 11.07
N ASP A 198 -1.41 -8.60 12.20
CA ASP A 198 -2.85 -8.90 12.24
C ASP A 198 -3.67 -7.78 11.60
N LEU A 199 -3.37 -6.53 12.00
CA LEU A 199 -4.01 -5.35 11.43
C LEU A 199 -3.71 -5.17 9.93
N LEU A 200 -2.48 -5.44 9.49
CA LEU A 200 -2.14 -5.43 8.07
C LEU A 200 -3.00 -6.43 7.29
N ILE A 201 -3.12 -7.66 7.78
CA ILE A 201 -3.94 -8.69 7.14
C ILE A 201 -5.42 -8.29 7.13
N GLU A 202 -5.93 -7.70 8.22
CA GLU A 202 -7.27 -7.15 8.29
C GLU A 202 -7.50 -6.09 7.20
N ARG A 203 -6.59 -5.13 7.04
CA ARG A 203 -6.70 -4.07 6.02
C ARG A 203 -6.68 -4.65 4.61
N LEU A 204 -5.80 -5.62 4.34
CA LEU A 204 -5.71 -6.24 3.02
C LEU A 204 -6.94 -7.11 2.67
N LYS A 205 -7.58 -7.76 3.66
CA LYS A 205 -8.79 -8.58 3.46
C LYS A 205 -10.08 -7.76 3.44
N GLY A 206 -10.23 -6.84 4.39
CA GLY A 206 -11.50 -6.18 4.69
C GLY A 206 -11.72 -4.86 3.96
N TYR A 207 -10.66 -4.22 3.43
CA TYR A 207 -10.79 -2.92 2.80
C TYR A 207 -11.20 -3.03 1.33
N VAL A 208 -12.44 -2.64 1.05
CA VAL A 208 -12.97 -2.49 -0.31
C VAL A 208 -12.53 -1.14 -0.87
N PRO A 209 -11.72 -1.10 -1.94
CA PRO A 209 -11.25 0.15 -2.52
C PRO A 209 -12.40 1.05 -2.97
N ARG A 210 -12.22 2.36 -2.82
CA ARG A 210 -13.26 3.34 -3.20
C ARG A 210 -13.64 3.25 -4.67
N SER A 211 -12.68 2.91 -5.55
CA SER A 211 -12.91 2.70 -6.98
C SER A 211 -13.86 1.54 -7.26
N LEU A 212 -13.75 0.45 -6.49
CA LEU A 212 -14.60 -0.73 -6.64
C LEU A 212 -16.04 -0.41 -6.20
N TRP A 213 -16.19 0.35 -5.12
CA TRP A 213 -17.48 0.86 -4.68
C TRP A 213 -18.13 1.78 -5.73
N GLN A 214 -17.35 2.70 -6.29
CA GLN A 214 -17.83 3.59 -7.35
C GLN A 214 -18.22 2.84 -8.62
N ALA A 215 -17.46 1.83 -9.02
CA ALA A 215 -17.79 0.97 -10.15
C ALA A 215 -19.06 0.16 -9.91
N ALA A 216 -19.23 -0.42 -8.71
CA ALA A 216 -20.43 -1.14 -8.33
C ALA A 216 -21.68 -0.24 -8.35
N LEU A 217 -21.59 0.96 -7.80
CA LEU A 217 -22.67 1.96 -7.83
C LEU A 217 -22.99 2.44 -9.25
N ALA A 218 -21.98 2.62 -10.10
CA ALA A 218 -22.17 3.01 -11.50
C ALA A 218 -22.79 1.90 -12.35
N ALA A 219 -22.55 0.63 -11.98
CA ALA A 219 -23.14 -0.54 -12.61
C ALA A 219 -24.58 -0.84 -12.15
N ASP A 220 -25.10 -0.14 -11.14
CA ASP A 220 -26.48 -0.24 -10.67
C ASP A 220 -27.35 0.93 -11.20
N PRO A 221 -28.09 0.75 -12.31
CA PRO A 221 -28.95 1.78 -12.89
C PRO A 221 -30.19 2.13 -12.03
N GLY A 222 -30.43 1.47 -10.88
CA GLY A 222 -31.68 1.57 -10.12
C GLY A 222 -31.88 2.79 -9.20
N SER A 223 -30.87 3.64 -8.97
CA SER A 223 -31.00 4.74 -7.98
C SER A 223 -31.49 6.08 -8.55
N LYS A 224 -31.67 6.20 -9.88
CA LYS A 224 -32.29 7.38 -10.51
C LYS A 224 -33.76 7.14 -10.80
N GLY A 225 -34.64 7.31 -9.81
CA GLY A 225 -36.06 7.51 -10.07
C GLY A 225 -37.01 7.06 -8.98
N SER A 226 -37.22 7.88 -7.95
CA SER A 226 -38.55 7.97 -7.34
C SER A 226 -38.98 9.43 -7.29
N GLN A 227 -39.45 9.94 -8.44
CA GLN A 227 -40.32 11.10 -8.40
C GLN A 227 -41.65 10.63 -7.80
N HIS A 228 -42.06 11.29 -6.72
CA HIS A 228 -43.37 11.13 -6.08
C HIS A 228 -44.48 11.10 -7.12
N ARG A 229 -45.11 9.93 -7.34
CA ARG A 229 -46.48 9.87 -7.85
C ARG A 229 -47.41 10.09 -6.67
N THR A 230 -47.86 11.32 -6.50
CA THR A 230 -49.06 11.65 -5.73
C THR A 230 -50.26 11.03 -6.45
N VAL A 231 -50.84 9.98 -5.89
CA VAL A 231 -52.10 9.41 -6.37
C VAL A 231 -53.23 10.15 -5.65
N SER A 232 -53.94 11.03 -6.37
CA SER A 232 -55.20 11.60 -5.89
C SER A 232 -56.28 10.54 -5.94
N ARG A 233 -56.92 10.25 -4.80
CA ARG A 233 -58.17 9.48 -4.73
C ARG A 233 -59.34 10.45 -4.55
N ALA A 234 -60.22 10.49 -5.54
CA ALA A 234 -61.59 10.98 -5.35
C ALA A 234 -62.43 9.86 -4.69
N PRO A 235 -63.42 10.17 -3.83
CA PRO A 235 -64.35 9.16 -3.35
C PRO A 235 -65.54 9.03 -4.31
N ASP A 236 -65.80 7.79 -4.74
CA ASP A 236 -67.02 7.39 -5.43
C ASP A 236 -68.15 7.17 -4.41
N ASP A 237 -69.28 7.78 -4.72
CA ASP A 237 -70.61 7.59 -4.16
C ASP A 237 -71.25 6.31 -4.73
N PRO A 238 -72.00 5.54 -3.94
CA PRO A 238 -73.26 5.03 -4.48
C PRO A 238 -74.42 5.07 -3.46
N GLY A 239 -75.54 5.65 -3.90
CA GLY A 239 -76.82 5.79 -3.19
C GLY A 239 -77.59 4.48 -2.95
N PRO A 240 -78.95 4.45 -2.96
CA PRO A 240 -79.92 5.43 -3.46
C PRO A 240 -80.53 6.38 -2.41
#